data_AF-A0A3B4BGM2-F1
#
_entry.id   AF-A0A3B4BGM2-F1
#
_cell.length_a   1.000
_cell.length_b   1.000
_cell.length_c   1.000
_cell.angle_alpha   90.00
_cell.angle_beta   90.00
_cell.angle_gamma   90.00
#
_symmetry.space_group_name_H-M   'P 1'
#
loop_
_entity.id
_entity.type
_entity.pdbx_description
1 polymer ?
#
loop_
_entity_poly.entity_id
_entity_poly.type
_entity_poly.pdbx_seq_one_letter_code
_entity_poly.pdbx_strand_id
1 'polypeptide(L)'
;MSYIINVEGQDHVVPCVYYFESVCVFVQDHCHYSGEVEGMEDSSVALSVCNGLRGVLHLTHDSFGIEPLNQDSHQDQDSGQHLVYRLQDVTSQPSGCGTAHHDDHGNATEHAQSGPEEIPHRPHTRRKRAVLHQTHYVELLLVVDNERFNFMRQNDTAVREEMVHLANLIDSIYIQLNVRVVLVGLEIWTQQNPISIEGGAGEVLSRFTQWREKELVPRRRHDSAQLILYVHLKTHYVTFLKEDLSHGGGINAFPNNHVSSFASIVAHELGHNLGMNHDDGRECACPNQACIMHSGATGSRDFSSCSADDFEKMILSVGGSCLLNVPRPDDAYSAPFCGNGLVDHGEDCDCGSQKECESDPCCEFGTCRLKSGAECAFGECCHNCQFLPGGRVCRSSSDECDLPEYCNGSSPLCQSDVFVQNGQPCRNNEAYCYNGKCQTYDGQCQAIFGPKAKAAPEICFKDVNSKGDRFGNCGYYNYGYKKCESRNALCGKLQCSNVQSTTVFGIEPSIISTPIGGTKCFGVDFRLGSDVPDPGMVQEGTRCGENKVCMNFECRSADVLNYDCDLQNKCHGHGVCNSNKNCHCESGWAPPFCEFKGYGGSVDSGPTWNGEEPQRSRGVEG
;
A
#
# COMPACT_ATOMS: atom_id res chain seq x y z
N MET A 1 -9.53 -14.88 -34.04
CA MET A 1 -8.86 -13.59 -34.27
C MET A 1 -7.40 -13.80 -33.97
N SER A 2 -6.50 -13.40 -34.87
CA SER A 2 -5.06 -13.54 -34.67
C SER A 2 -4.48 -12.13 -34.59
N TYR A 3 -4.01 -11.74 -33.42
CA TYR A 3 -3.25 -10.51 -33.20
C TYR A 3 -1.76 -10.89 -33.19
N ILE A 4 -0.92 -10.09 -33.84
CA ILE A 4 0.53 -10.22 -33.73
C ILE A 4 0.92 -9.43 -32.47
N ILE A 5 1.52 -10.11 -31.50
CA ILE A 5 2.03 -9.51 -30.28
C ILE A 5 3.55 -9.43 -30.45
N ASN A 6 4.10 -8.23 -30.65
CA ASN A 6 5.55 -8.04 -30.58
C ASN A 6 5.95 -8.02 -29.10
N VAL A 7 6.63 -9.08 -28.68
CA VAL A 7 7.33 -9.11 -27.41
C VAL A 7 8.73 -8.60 -27.69
N GLU A 8 9.00 -7.32 -27.43
CA GLU A 8 10.36 -6.78 -27.54
C GLU A 8 11.21 -7.28 -26.37
N GLY A 9 11.73 -8.50 -26.48
CA GLY A 9 12.88 -8.95 -25.68
C GLY A 9 14.10 -8.94 -26.59
N GLN A 10 15.16 -8.22 -26.23
CA GLN A 10 16.43 -8.33 -26.97
C GLN A 10 16.92 -9.78 -26.93
N ASP A 11 17.13 -10.37 -28.11
CA ASP A 11 17.83 -11.63 -28.30
C ASP A 11 19.28 -11.53 -27.77
N HIS A 12 19.48 -11.72 -26.46
CA HIS A 12 20.81 -11.97 -25.92
C HIS A 12 21.16 -13.46 -26.05
N VAL A 13 21.71 -13.81 -27.21
CA VAL A 13 22.46 -15.06 -27.40
C VAL A 13 23.77 -14.94 -26.61
N VAL A 14 23.78 -15.41 -25.36
CA VAL A 14 25.04 -15.59 -24.60
C VAL A 14 25.70 -16.89 -25.06
N PRO A 15 26.97 -16.87 -25.52
CA PRO A 15 27.61 -18.08 -26.03
C PRO A 15 28.05 -19.01 -24.89
N CYS A 16 27.57 -20.25 -24.91
CA CYS A 16 28.09 -21.33 -24.07
C CYS A 16 29.56 -21.63 -24.39
N VAL A 17 30.43 -21.58 -23.39
CA VAL A 17 31.79 -22.15 -23.46
C VAL A 17 31.78 -23.51 -22.78
N TYR A 18 32.04 -24.57 -23.55
CA TYR A 18 32.09 -25.96 -23.10
C TYR A 18 33.28 -26.23 -22.16
N TYR A 19 33.04 -26.91 -21.04
CA TYR A 19 33.91 -27.99 -20.51
C TYR A 19 33.07 -29.03 -19.75
N PHE A 20 33.57 -30.28 -19.78
CA PHE A 20 32.91 -31.56 -19.54
C PHE A 20 32.05 -31.74 -18.27
N GLU A 21 30.96 -32.51 -18.44
CA GLU A 21 30.16 -33.26 -17.46
C GLU A 21 29.73 -32.54 -16.17
N SER A 22 28.59 -31.85 -16.21
CA SER A 22 27.55 -31.83 -15.17
C SER A 22 26.33 -31.04 -15.66
N VAL A 23 25.14 -31.47 -15.23
CA VAL A 23 23.79 -31.01 -15.60
C VAL A 23 23.67 -29.49 -15.78
N CYS A 24 23.21 -29.02 -16.96
CA CYS A 24 22.65 -27.68 -17.13
C CYS A 24 21.31 -27.62 -16.39
N VAL A 25 21.26 -26.90 -15.27
CA VAL A 25 19.99 -26.38 -14.75
C VAL A 25 19.75 -25.08 -15.50
N PHE A 26 18.81 -25.09 -16.45
CA PHE A 26 18.27 -23.87 -17.03
C PHE A 26 17.32 -23.26 -15.99
N VAL A 27 17.73 -22.17 -15.36
CA VAL A 27 16.78 -21.23 -14.76
C VAL A 27 16.39 -20.30 -15.91
N GLN A 28 15.14 -20.38 -16.39
CA GLN A 28 14.60 -19.34 -17.26
C GLN A 28 14.40 -18.10 -16.39
N ASP A 29 15.39 -17.22 -16.32
CA ASP A 29 15.33 -16.01 -15.51
C ASP A 29 14.30 -14.98 -16.03
N HIS A 30 13.70 -15.20 -17.21
CA HIS A 30 12.88 -14.20 -17.91
C HIS A 30 11.65 -14.84 -18.56
N CYS A 31 10.49 -14.66 -17.94
CA CYS A 31 9.24 -15.25 -18.42
C CYS A 31 7.97 -14.44 -18.09
N HIS A 32 8.11 -13.20 -17.63
CA HIS A 32 7.01 -12.24 -17.48
C HIS A 32 7.24 -11.05 -18.42
N TYR A 33 6.18 -10.56 -19.06
CA TYR A 33 6.25 -9.54 -20.10
C TYR A 33 5.10 -8.54 -19.95
N SER A 34 5.37 -7.28 -20.24
CA SER A 34 4.35 -6.24 -20.40
C SER A 34 4.63 -5.41 -21.66
N GLY A 35 3.62 -4.74 -22.20
CA GLY A 35 3.80 -3.90 -23.40
C GLY A 35 2.48 -3.48 -24.03
N GLU A 36 2.53 -3.05 -25.29
CA GLU A 36 1.37 -2.66 -26.09
C GLU A 36 1.16 -3.63 -27.25
N VAL A 37 -0.06 -3.69 -27.80
CA VAL A 37 -0.36 -4.49 -28.99
C VAL A 37 0.00 -3.68 -30.24
N GLU A 38 0.78 -4.30 -31.13
CA GLU A 38 1.26 -3.65 -32.35
C GLU A 38 0.11 -3.06 -33.18
N GLY A 39 0.24 -1.78 -33.54
CA GLY A 39 -0.73 -1.06 -34.37
C GLY A 39 -2.01 -0.63 -33.64
N MET A 40 -2.11 -0.82 -32.32
CA MET A 40 -3.22 -0.33 -31.50
C MET A 40 -2.72 0.63 -30.43
N GLU A 41 -2.89 1.93 -30.69
CA GLU A 41 -2.73 2.96 -29.66
C GLU A 41 -3.66 2.66 -28.47
N ASP A 42 -3.19 2.97 -27.26
CA ASP A 42 -3.91 2.75 -25.99
C ASP A 42 -4.18 1.27 -25.61
N SER A 43 -3.54 0.31 -26.29
CA SER A 43 -3.60 -1.12 -25.89
C SER A 43 -2.55 -1.45 -24.83
N SER A 44 -2.80 -2.48 -24.01
CA SER A 44 -1.80 -2.97 -23.05
C SER A 44 -1.85 -4.48 -22.89
N VAL A 45 -0.71 -5.06 -22.51
CA VAL A 45 -0.50 -6.50 -22.41
C VAL A 45 0.28 -6.78 -21.14
N ALA A 46 -0.11 -7.84 -20.42
CA ALA A 46 0.67 -8.39 -19.32
C ALA A 46 0.61 -9.92 -19.38
N LEU A 47 1.71 -10.56 -19.76
CA LEU A 47 1.79 -11.99 -20.04
C LEU A 47 2.87 -12.68 -19.19
N SER A 48 2.67 -13.96 -18.96
CA SER A 48 3.66 -14.87 -18.40
C SER A 48 3.74 -16.12 -19.25
N VAL A 49 4.96 -16.58 -19.52
CA VAL A 49 5.25 -17.85 -20.20
C VAL A 49 5.93 -18.85 -19.27
N CYS A 50 6.13 -18.50 -17.99
CA CYS A 50 6.93 -19.26 -17.02
C CYS A 50 6.46 -20.72 -16.90
N ASN A 51 5.15 -20.93 -16.98
CA ASN A 51 4.53 -22.25 -16.92
C ASN A 51 3.34 -22.29 -17.88
N GLY A 52 3.60 -22.07 -19.16
CA GLY A 52 2.59 -21.94 -20.21
C GLY A 52 2.03 -20.52 -20.30
N LEU A 53 1.70 -20.11 -21.53
CA LEU A 53 1.19 -18.76 -21.82
C LEU A 53 -0.06 -18.44 -20.99
N ARG A 54 0.04 -17.40 -20.19
CA ARG A 54 -1.05 -16.89 -19.38
C ARG A 54 -0.95 -15.38 -19.26
N GLY A 55 -2.04 -14.71 -18.93
CA GLY A 55 -2.07 -13.29 -18.69
C GLY A 55 -3.21 -12.62 -19.45
N VAL A 56 -3.05 -11.33 -19.75
CA VAL A 56 -4.12 -10.50 -20.27
C VAL A 56 -3.71 -9.64 -21.45
N LEU A 57 -4.71 -9.38 -22.30
CA LEU A 57 -4.62 -8.49 -23.45
C LEU A 57 -5.75 -7.46 -23.36
N HIS A 58 -5.39 -6.19 -23.32
CA HIS A 58 -6.31 -5.06 -23.30
C HIS A 58 -6.30 -4.36 -24.65
N LEU A 59 -7.43 -4.42 -25.34
CA LEU A 59 -7.68 -3.70 -26.58
C LEU A 59 -8.58 -2.49 -26.28
N THR A 60 -8.76 -1.62 -27.26
CA THR A 60 -9.53 -0.37 -27.12
C THR A 60 -10.97 -0.58 -26.59
N HIS A 61 -11.59 -1.74 -26.85
CA HIS A 61 -12.99 -2.02 -26.46
C HIS A 61 -13.21 -3.38 -25.81
N ASP A 62 -12.21 -4.26 -25.79
CA ASP A 62 -12.34 -5.63 -25.31
C ASP A 62 -11.08 -6.01 -24.53
N SER A 63 -11.26 -6.80 -23.48
CA SER A 63 -10.16 -7.34 -22.69
C SER A 63 -10.23 -8.87 -22.64
N PHE A 64 -9.11 -9.54 -22.88
CA PHE A 64 -9.02 -10.98 -22.97
C PHE A 64 -8.09 -11.54 -21.90
N GLY A 65 -8.48 -12.66 -21.30
CA GLY A 65 -7.63 -13.51 -20.46
C GLY A 65 -7.13 -14.70 -21.27
N ILE A 66 -5.90 -15.10 -21.00
CA ILE A 66 -5.27 -16.30 -21.55
C ILE A 66 -4.82 -17.15 -20.37
N GLU A 67 -5.14 -18.44 -20.38
CA GLU A 67 -4.63 -19.40 -19.39
C GLU A 67 -4.48 -20.80 -19.97
N PRO A 68 -3.57 -21.65 -19.44
CA PRO A 68 -3.45 -23.05 -19.86
C PRO A 68 -4.72 -23.85 -19.51
N LEU A 69 -5.20 -24.68 -20.44
CA LEU A 69 -6.48 -25.39 -20.31
C LEU A 69 -6.48 -26.50 -19.22
N ASN A 70 -5.32 -27.10 -18.91
CA ASN A 70 -5.20 -28.22 -17.97
C ASN A 70 -4.07 -27.98 -16.96
N GLN A 71 -4.40 -27.71 -15.69
CA GLN A 71 -3.42 -27.63 -14.60
C GLN A 71 -3.43 -28.84 -13.65
N ASP A 72 -4.46 -29.68 -13.67
CA ASP A 72 -4.67 -30.72 -12.65
C ASP A 72 -4.03 -32.08 -12.96
N SER A 73 -3.59 -32.33 -14.20
CA SER A 73 -2.99 -33.60 -14.61
C SER A 73 -1.56 -33.41 -15.12
N HIS A 74 -0.58 -33.87 -14.35
CA HIS A 74 0.83 -34.04 -14.77
C HIS A 74 1.02 -35.06 -15.92
N GLN A 75 -0.04 -35.38 -16.68
CA GLN A 75 0.00 -36.30 -17.81
C GLN A 75 -0.19 -35.62 -19.17
N ASP A 76 -0.61 -34.35 -19.23
CA ASP A 76 -0.84 -33.61 -20.49
C ASP A 76 -0.28 -32.18 -20.46
N GLN A 77 0.95 -31.98 -19.98
CA GLN A 77 1.68 -30.70 -20.16
C GLN A 77 2.05 -30.40 -21.63
N ASP A 78 1.73 -31.32 -22.55
CA ASP A 78 2.18 -31.31 -23.95
C ASP A 78 1.07 -30.89 -24.95
N SER A 79 -0.14 -30.53 -24.50
CA SER A 79 -1.20 -30.12 -25.44
C SER A 79 -1.00 -28.71 -25.99
N GLY A 80 -0.27 -27.84 -25.27
CA GLY A 80 -0.07 -26.43 -25.66
C GLY A 80 -1.37 -25.64 -25.86
N GLN A 81 -2.50 -26.14 -25.34
CA GLN A 81 -3.82 -25.52 -25.51
C GLN A 81 -4.06 -24.46 -24.45
N HIS A 82 -4.43 -23.26 -24.91
CA HIS A 82 -4.79 -22.13 -24.06
C HIS A 82 -6.28 -21.82 -24.20
N LEU A 83 -6.91 -21.57 -23.07
CA LEU A 83 -8.22 -20.95 -23.02
C LEU A 83 -8.03 -19.44 -23.21
N VAL A 84 -8.72 -18.88 -24.20
CA VAL A 84 -8.83 -17.43 -24.40
C VAL A 84 -10.28 -17.03 -24.19
N TYR A 85 -10.52 -16.14 -23.24
CA TYR A 85 -11.87 -15.73 -22.84
C TYR A 85 -11.93 -14.22 -22.70
N ARG A 86 -13.12 -13.63 -22.90
CA ARG A 86 -13.30 -12.21 -22.54
C ARG A 86 -13.38 -12.10 -21.03
N LEU A 87 -12.62 -11.17 -20.47
CA LEU A 87 -12.57 -10.98 -19.02
C LEU A 87 -13.96 -10.58 -18.46
N GLN A 88 -14.73 -9.81 -19.20
CA GLN A 88 -16.13 -9.44 -18.87
C GLN A 88 -17.10 -10.64 -18.78
N ASP A 89 -16.78 -11.76 -19.41
CA ASP A 89 -17.64 -12.95 -19.42
C ASP A 89 -17.32 -13.90 -18.25
N VAL A 90 -16.25 -13.62 -17.49
CA VAL A 90 -15.86 -14.37 -16.29
C VAL A 90 -16.78 -13.99 -15.14
N THR A 91 -17.86 -14.76 -15.00
CA THR A 91 -18.76 -14.65 -13.86
C THR A 91 -18.16 -15.40 -12.67
N SER A 92 -17.41 -14.69 -11.82
CA SER A 92 -17.26 -15.16 -10.44
C SER A 92 -18.64 -15.08 -9.76
N GLN A 93 -19.00 -16.05 -8.92
CA GLN A 93 -20.24 -15.94 -8.14
C GLN A 93 -20.29 -14.56 -7.45
N PRO A 94 -21.40 -13.81 -7.56
CA PRO A 94 -21.49 -12.48 -6.99
C PRO A 94 -21.27 -12.59 -5.49
N SER A 95 -20.10 -12.15 -5.07
CA SER A 95 -19.71 -12.05 -3.68
C SER A 95 -19.61 -10.56 -3.41
N GLY A 96 -20.51 -10.02 -2.58
CA GLY A 96 -20.44 -8.63 -2.17
C GLY A 96 -19.17 -8.38 -1.36
N CYS A 97 -18.60 -7.19 -1.49
CA CYS A 97 -17.55 -6.74 -0.60
C CYS A 97 -18.17 -6.49 0.78
N GLY A 98 -17.58 -7.04 1.84
CA GLY A 98 -18.09 -6.88 3.20
C GLY A 98 -19.23 -7.82 3.66
N THR A 99 -19.77 -7.59 4.87
CA THR A 99 -20.93 -8.29 5.44
C THR A 99 -22.22 -7.58 5.09
N ALA A 100 -23.25 -8.32 4.66
CA ALA A 100 -24.59 -7.78 4.45
C ALA A 100 -25.12 -7.10 5.71
N HIS A 101 -25.21 -5.77 5.70
CA HIS A 101 -26.02 -5.05 6.67
C HIS A 101 -27.48 -5.31 6.33
N HIS A 102 -28.26 -5.70 7.35
CA HIS A 102 -29.71 -5.68 7.29
C HIS A 102 -30.18 -4.23 7.15
N ASP A 103 -30.21 -3.73 5.92
CA ASP A 103 -31.16 -2.67 5.57
C ASP A 103 -32.53 -3.33 5.41
N ASP A 104 -33.46 -2.82 6.21
CA ASP A 104 -34.83 -3.30 6.36
C ASP A 104 -35.54 -3.34 5.00
N HIS A 105 -35.98 -4.55 4.63
CA HIS A 105 -36.90 -4.91 3.55
C HIS A 105 -37.19 -3.89 2.42
N GLY A 106 -36.49 -4.07 1.30
CA GLY A 106 -37.00 -3.80 -0.03
C GLY A 106 -36.53 -4.89 -0.99
N ASN A 107 -37.42 -5.80 -1.39
CA ASN A 107 -37.14 -6.79 -2.45
C ASN A 107 -36.69 -6.06 -3.73
N ALA A 108 -35.38 -6.00 -3.98
CA ALA A 108 -34.80 -5.64 -5.27
C ALA A 108 -34.29 -6.87 -6.04
N THR A 109 -34.64 -8.08 -5.59
CA THR A 109 -34.53 -9.30 -6.40
C THR A 109 -35.83 -9.50 -7.15
N GLU A 110 -36.00 -8.78 -8.26
CA GLU A 110 -36.80 -9.17 -9.43
C GLU A 110 -36.82 -7.98 -10.40
N HIS A 111 -36.43 -8.25 -11.66
CA HIS A 111 -36.41 -7.34 -12.83
C HIS A 111 -35.06 -6.76 -13.23
N ALA A 112 -34.06 -7.64 -13.43
CA ALA A 112 -33.06 -7.43 -14.48
C ALA A 112 -33.47 -8.22 -15.73
N GLN A 113 -34.55 -7.79 -16.38
CA GLN A 113 -34.84 -8.09 -17.77
C GLN A 113 -35.04 -6.75 -18.49
N SER A 114 -33.94 -6.03 -18.72
CA SER A 114 -33.91 -4.96 -19.71
C SER A 114 -33.33 -5.55 -21.00
N GLY A 115 -34.12 -5.48 -22.07
CA GLY A 115 -33.68 -5.86 -23.42
C GLY A 115 -32.55 -4.95 -23.94
N PRO A 116 -32.01 -5.25 -25.12
CA PRO A 116 -30.88 -4.50 -25.67
C PRO A 116 -31.36 -3.11 -26.10
N GLU A 117 -31.07 -2.09 -25.31
CA GLU A 117 -31.05 -0.70 -25.79
C GLU A 117 -29.60 -0.29 -26.03
N GLU A 118 -29.28 0.01 -27.29
CA GLU A 118 -28.00 0.56 -27.72
C GLU A 118 -27.84 1.97 -27.13
N ILE A 119 -27.02 2.08 -26.08
CA ILE A 119 -26.57 3.39 -25.56
C ILE A 119 -25.44 3.87 -26.48
N PRO A 120 -25.48 5.09 -27.04
CA PRO A 120 -24.43 5.57 -27.94
C PRO A 120 -23.12 5.82 -27.16
N HIS A 121 -22.17 4.89 -27.29
CA HIS A 121 -20.81 5.07 -26.78
C HIS A 121 -20.11 6.21 -27.52
N ARG A 122 -19.76 7.28 -26.81
CA ARG A 122 -18.81 8.29 -27.31
C ARG A 122 -17.39 7.80 -27.05
N PRO A 123 -16.46 7.95 -28.01
CA PRO A 123 -15.07 7.57 -27.81
C PRO A 123 -14.44 8.49 -26.76
N HIS A 124 -14.13 7.94 -25.60
CA HIS A 124 -13.40 8.64 -24.55
C HIS A 124 -11.92 8.59 -24.86
N THR A 125 -11.38 9.72 -25.30
CA THR A 125 -9.93 9.94 -25.37
C THR A 125 -9.37 9.96 -23.95
N ARG A 126 -8.41 9.07 -23.66
CA ARG A 126 -7.63 9.04 -22.41
C ARG A 126 -6.86 10.35 -22.27
N ARG A 127 -7.45 11.32 -21.59
CA ARG A 127 -6.82 12.61 -21.33
C ARG A 127 -5.88 12.46 -20.14
N LYS A 128 -4.56 12.57 -20.36
CA LYS A 128 -3.56 12.74 -19.28
C LYS A 128 -4.06 13.88 -18.37
N ARG A 129 -4.44 13.56 -17.14
CA ARG A 129 -4.89 14.54 -16.15
C ARG A 129 -3.68 15.37 -15.72
N ALA A 130 -3.75 16.68 -15.93
CA ALA A 130 -2.61 17.59 -15.80
C ALA A 130 -2.19 17.91 -14.36
N VAL A 131 -2.70 17.20 -13.35
CA VAL A 131 -2.50 17.56 -11.94
C VAL A 131 -1.42 16.69 -11.26
N LEU A 132 -1.21 15.46 -11.72
CA LEU A 132 -0.17 14.55 -11.21
C LEU A 132 0.83 14.21 -12.33
N HIS A 133 1.70 15.16 -12.66
CA HIS A 133 2.73 14.96 -13.70
C HIS A 133 3.80 13.92 -13.30
N GLN A 134 3.97 13.68 -12.01
CA GLN A 134 4.95 12.74 -11.46
C GLN A 134 4.32 11.35 -11.31
N THR A 135 5.08 10.32 -11.69
CA THR A 135 4.74 8.91 -11.44
C THR A 135 4.87 8.60 -9.96
N HIS A 136 3.88 7.89 -9.42
CA HIS A 136 3.86 7.44 -8.04
C HIS A 136 4.19 5.95 -8.00
N TYR A 137 4.87 5.49 -6.96
CA TYR A 137 5.30 4.11 -6.80
C TYR A 137 4.68 3.53 -5.53
N VAL A 138 4.17 2.31 -5.60
CA VAL A 138 3.70 1.56 -4.44
C VAL A 138 4.65 0.38 -4.25
N GLU A 139 5.41 0.41 -3.17
CA GLU A 139 6.18 -0.72 -2.68
C GLU A 139 5.22 -1.76 -2.06
N LEU A 140 4.82 -2.75 -2.86
CA LEU A 140 3.90 -3.82 -2.48
C LEU A 140 4.66 -5.00 -1.86
N LEU A 141 4.15 -5.51 -0.75
CA LEU A 141 4.61 -6.76 -0.14
C LEU A 141 3.46 -7.77 -0.07
N LEU A 142 3.65 -8.96 -0.61
CA LEU A 142 2.65 -10.04 -0.55
C LEU A 142 3.00 -11.03 0.56
N VAL A 143 2.01 -11.38 1.38
CA VAL A 143 2.16 -12.40 2.44
C VAL A 143 1.20 -13.55 2.14
N VAL A 144 1.71 -14.77 2.03
CA VAL A 144 0.90 -15.95 1.70
C VAL A 144 0.74 -16.82 2.93
N ASP A 145 -0.51 -17.11 3.28
CA ASP A 145 -0.83 -17.91 4.46
C ASP A 145 -0.49 -19.40 4.28
N ASN A 146 -0.36 -20.10 5.41
CA ASN A 146 0.04 -21.50 5.45
C ASN A 146 -0.97 -22.41 4.72
N GLU A 147 -2.25 -22.09 4.79
CA GLU A 147 -3.26 -22.89 4.08
C GLU A 147 -3.12 -22.75 2.57
N ARG A 148 -2.85 -21.54 2.04
CA ARG A 148 -2.58 -21.33 0.61
C ARG A 148 -1.31 -22.04 0.16
N PHE A 149 -0.25 -22.00 0.98
CA PHE A 149 0.96 -22.77 0.73
C PHE A 149 0.71 -24.28 0.67
N ASN A 150 -0.10 -24.82 1.59
CA ASN A 150 -0.48 -26.23 1.58
C ASN A 150 -1.34 -26.60 0.37
N PHE A 151 -2.27 -25.72 -0.02
CA PHE A 151 -3.09 -25.89 -1.23
C PHE A 151 -2.21 -25.96 -2.50
N MET A 152 -1.14 -25.15 -2.55
CA MET A 152 -0.12 -25.20 -3.60
C MET A 152 0.89 -26.34 -3.42
N ARG A 153 0.48 -27.42 -2.73
CA ARG A 153 1.25 -28.66 -2.49
C ARG A 153 2.62 -28.41 -1.85
N GLN A 154 2.72 -27.37 -1.00
CA GLN A 154 3.95 -26.99 -0.30
C GLN A 154 5.11 -26.67 -1.26
N ASN A 155 4.79 -26.16 -2.44
CA ASN A 155 5.77 -25.78 -3.46
C ASN A 155 6.03 -24.27 -3.42
N ASP A 156 7.14 -23.88 -2.80
CA ASP A 156 7.58 -22.49 -2.67
C ASP A 156 7.71 -21.79 -4.02
N THR A 157 8.33 -22.46 -5.00
CA THR A 157 8.52 -21.94 -6.36
C THR A 157 7.18 -21.65 -7.03
N ALA A 158 6.20 -22.55 -6.91
CA ALA A 158 4.89 -22.37 -7.53
C ALA A 158 4.12 -21.19 -6.90
N VAL A 159 4.19 -21.03 -5.58
CA VAL A 159 3.60 -19.87 -4.89
C VAL A 159 4.27 -18.58 -5.35
N ARG A 160 5.61 -18.58 -5.39
CA ARG A 160 6.39 -17.40 -5.83
C ARG A 160 6.02 -16.96 -7.24
N GLU A 161 6.00 -17.87 -8.21
CA GLU A 161 5.63 -17.54 -9.59
C GLU A 161 4.21 -17.01 -9.72
N GLU A 162 3.26 -17.59 -8.96
CA GLU A 162 1.87 -17.13 -8.95
C GLU A 162 1.74 -15.71 -8.37
N MET A 163 2.46 -15.41 -7.28
CA MET A 163 2.43 -14.09 -6.64
C MET A 163 3.16 -13.02 -7.46
N VAL A 164 4.24 -13.38 -8.16
CA VAL A 164 4.89 -12.48 -9.13
C VAL A 164 3.96 -12.20 -10.31
N HIS A 165 3.26 -13.23 -10.82
CA HIS A 165 2.27 -13.03 -11.87
C HIS A 165 1.13 -12.11 -11.40
N LEU A 166 0.62 -12.31 -10.19
CA LEU A 166 -0.39 -11.47 -9.56
C LEU A 166 0.06 -10.00 -9.49
N ALA A 167 1.27 -9.73 -8.98
CA ALA A 167 1.80 -8.38 -8.88
C ALA A 167 1.93 -7.69 -10.25
N ASN A 168 2.40 -8.40 -11.27
CA ASN A 168 2.46 -7.86 -12.64
C ASN A 168 1.08 -7.47 -13.19
N LEU A 169 0.04 -8.25 -12.88
CA LEU A 169 -1.33 -7.90 -13.26
C LEU A 169 -1.84 -6.67 -12.50
N ILE A 170 -1.50 -6.53 -11.21
CA ILE A 170 -1.85 -5.36 -10.41
C ILE A 170 -1.13 -4.10 -10.95
N ASP A 171 0.17 -4.15 -11.26
CA ASP A 171 0.89 -3.02 -11.86
C ASP A 171 0.21 -2.57 -13.16
N SER A 172 -0.16 -3.52 -14.02
CA SER A 172 -0.85 -3.21 -15.29
C SER A 172 -2.18 -2.46 -15.11
N ILE A 173 -2.86 -2.68 -13.98
CA ILE A 173 -4.10 -1.99 -13.62
C ILE A 173 -3.83 -0.56 -13.13
N TYR A 174 -2.71 -0.32 -12.44
CA TYR A 174 -2.41 0.98 -11.83
C TYR A 174 -1.75 1.99 -12.76
N ILE A 175 -1.16 1.53 -13.87
CA ILE A 175 -0.55 2.40 -14.90
C ILE A 175 -1.53 3.48 -15.40
N GLN A 176 -2.82 3.18 -15.50
CA GLN A 176 -3.84 4.16 -15.91
C GLN A 176 -4.02 5.35 -14.95
N LEU A 177 -3.54 5.24 -13.71
CA LEU A 177 -3.51 6.32 -12.72
C LEU A 177 -2.13 6.97 -12.58
N ASN A 178 -1.18 6.65 -13.47
CA ASN A 178 0.24 7.02 -13.35
C ASN A 178 0.87 6.54 -12.02
N VAL A 179 0.47 5.34 -11.60
CA VAL A 179 0.99 4.64 -10.43
C VAL A 179 1.66 3.34 -10.89
N ARG A 180 2.85 3.05 -10.36
CA ARG A 180 3.56 1.79 -10.55
C ARG A 180 3.48 0.97 -9.27
N VAL A 181 3.05 -0.28 -9.36
CA VAL A 181 2.99 -1.19 -8.21
C VAL A 181 4.14 -2.19 -8.33
N VAL A 182 5.10 -2.10 -7.42
CA VAL A 182 6.34 -2.88 -7.48
C VAL A 182 6.35 -3.87 -6.32
N LEU A 183 6.47 -5.16 -6.63
CA LEU A 183 6.59 -6.21 -5.61
C LEU A 183 7.99 -6.16 -4.99
N VAL A 184 8.12 -5.58 -3.81
CA VAL A 184 9.41 -5.44 -3.08
C VAL A 184 9.68 -6.56 -2.08
N GLY A 185 8.70 -7.46 -1.90
CA GLY A 185 8.82 -8.56 -0.95
C GLY A 185 7.71 -9.61 -1.08
N LEU A 186 8.09 -10.86 -0.82
CA LEU A 186 7.17 -11.98 -0.71
C LEU A 186 7.51 -12.80 0.54
N GLU A 187 6.55 -12.96 1.45
CA GLU A 187 6.68 -13.82 2.62
C GLU A 187 5.68 -14.97 2.57
N ILE A 188 6.17 -16.21 2.65
CA ILE A 188 5.33 -17.42 2.62
C ILE A 188 5.40 -18.09 4.00
N TRP A 189 4.25 -18.22 4.67
CA TRP A 189 4.16 -18.87 5.97
C TRP A 189 4.18 -20.40 5.82
N THR A 190 5.36 -20.99 5.64
CA THR A 190 5.52 -22.41 5.31
C THR A 190 5.29 -23.39 6.46
N GLN A 191 5.45 -22.95 7.72
CA GLN A 191 5.31 -23.80 8.90
C GLN A 191 3.94 -23.68 9.57
N GLN A 192 3.54 -22.44 9.89
CA GLN A 192 2.25 -22.10 10.50
C GLN A 192 1.99 -20.60 10.35
N ASN A 193 0.74 -20.19 10.50
CA ASN A 193 0.38 -18.77 10.52
C ASN A 193 0.86 -18.11 11.84
N PRO A 194 1.66 -17.03 11.79
CA PRO A 194 2.10 -16.28 12.98
C PRO A 194 0.94 -15.55 13.69
N ILE A 195 -0.17 -15.33 12.99
CA ILE A 195 -1.39 -14.73 13.51
C ILE A 195 -2.56 -15.70 13.37
N SER A 196 -3.58 -15.55 14.23
CA SER A 196 -4.84 -16.26 14.06
C SER A 196 -5.65 -15.63 12.93
N ILE A 197 -6.08 -16.47 11.98
CA ILE A 197 -6.95 -16.14 10.85
C ILE A 197 -8.44 -16.39 11.16
N GLU A 198 -8.80 -16.68 12.41
CA GLU A 198 -10.18 -16.88 12.84
C GLU A 198 -10.92 -15.55 13.08
N GLY A 199 -12.22 -15.54 12.84
CA GLY A 199 -13.11 -14.41 13.13
C GLY A 199 -13.56 -13.64 11.88
N GLY A 200 -14.05 -12.41 12.08
CA GLY A 200 -14.42 -11.51 10.98
C GLY A 200 -13.19 -10.96 10.26
N ALA A 201 -13.35 -10.60 9.00
CA ALA A 201 -12.24 -10.11 8.18
C ALA A 201 -11.59 -8.82 8.72
N GLY A 202 -12.36 -7.91 9.33
CA GLY A 202 -11.80 -6.75 10.05
C GLY A 202 -10.92 -7.13 11.26
N GLU A 203 -11.21 -8.24 11.95
CA GLU A 203 -10.36 -8.72 13.05
C GLU A 203 -9.05 -9.30 12.54
N VAL A 204 -9.12 -10.11 11.48
CA VAL A 204 -7.93 -10.70 10.84
C VAL A 204 -7.04 -9.61 10.29
N LEU A 205 -7.62 -8.61 9.62
CA LEU A 205 -6.91 -7.44 9.13
C LEU A 205 -6.23 -6.67 10.26
N SER A 206 -6.90 -6.44 11.39
CA SER A 206 -6.29 -5.78 12.56
C SER A 206 -5.11 -6.56 13.12
N ARG A 207 -5.18 -7.90 13.18
CA ARG A 207 -4.05 -8.73 13.62
C ARG A 207 -2.92 -8.71 12.60
N PHE A 208 -3.25 -8.73 11.31
CA PHE A 208 -2.28 -8.68 10.23
C PHE A 208 -1.53 -7.35 10.21
N THR A 209 -2.21 -6.22 10.34
CA THR A 209 -1.56 -4.91 10.43
C THR A 209 -0.68 -4.82 11.68
N GLN A 210 -1.13 -5.27 12.85
CA GLN A 210 -0.28 -5.32 14.06
C GLN A 210 0.97 -6.19 13.87
N TRP A 211 0.84 -7.36 13.25
CA TRP A 211 1.97 -8.24 12.94
C TRP A 211 2.91 -7.60 11.90
N ARG A 212 2.36 -6.96 10.86
CA ARG A 212 3.12 -6.22 9.85
C ARG A 212 4.01 -5.17 10.52
N GLU A 213 3.43 -4.32 11.37
CA GLU A 213 4.18 -3.28 12.07
C GLU A 213 5.28 -3.84 12.96
N LYS A 214 4.98 -4.90 13.70
CA LYS A 214 5.88 -5.44 14.72
C LYS A 214 7.00 -6.29 14.14
N GLU A 215 6.69 -7.08 13.12
CA GLU A 215 7.58 -8.13 12.62
C GLU A 215 8.04 -7.86 11.19
N LEU A 216 7.18 -7.34 10.30
CA LEU A 216 7.48 -7.23 8.87
C LEU A 216 8.19 -5.92 8.51
N VAL A 217 7.64 -4.77 8.91
CA VAL A 217 8.20 -3.44 8.63
C VAL A 217 9.66 -3.31 9.10
N PRO A 218 10.06 -3.80 10.29
CA PRO A 218 11.47 -3.74 10.71
C PRO A 218 12.42 -4.59 9.86
N ARG A 219 11.90 -5.61 9.16
CA ARG A 219 12.69 -6.50 8.29
C ARG A 219 12.78 -5.97 6.87
N ARG A 220 11.68 -5.41 6.35
CA ARG A 220 11.55 -4.91 4.99
C ARG A 220 10.56 -3.75 4.96
N ARG A 221 11.03 -2.57 4.55
CA ARG A 221 10.18 -1.41 4.30
C ARG A 221 9.33 -1.65 3.05
N HIS A 222 8.09 -1.18 3.08
CA HIS A 222 7.11 -1.28 2.01
C HIS A 222 5.93 -0.35 2.34
N ASP A 223 5.24 0.15 1.33
CA ASP A 223 4.10 1.05 1.50
C ASP A 223 2.84 0.30 1.91
N SER A 224 2.58 -0.85 1.27
CA SER A 224 1.38 -1.63 1.50
C SER A 224 1.67 -3.13 1.52
N ALA A 225 1.08 -3.86 2.47
CA ALA A 225 1.15 -5.32 2.50
C ALA A 225 -0.22 -5.95 2.31
N GLN A 226 -0.28 -7.01 1.50
CA GLN A 226 -1.52 -7.73 1.22
C GLN A 226 -1.39 -9.19 1.67
N LEU A 227 -2.22 -9.61 2.62
CA LEU A 227 -2.29 -11.00 3.08
C LEU A 227 -3.20 -11.82 2.15
N ILE A 228 -2.66 -12.88 1.58
CA ILE A 228 -3.34 -13.79 0.66
C ILE A 228 -3.72 -15.05 1.42
N LEU A 229 -5.02 -15.26 1.63
CA LEU A 229 -5.60 -16.32 2.46
C LEU A 229 -6.23 -17.40 1.58
N TYR A 230 -6.05 -18.69 1.89
CA TYR A 230 -6.81 -19.74 1.19
C TYR A 230 -8.30 -19.80 1.59
N VAL A 231 -8.62 -19.47 2.83
CA VAL A 231 -9.93 -19.70 3.47
C VAL A 231 -11.09 -19.13 2.65
N HIS A 232 -12.17 -19.90 2.52
CA HIS A 232 -13.50 -19.38 2.19
C HIS A 232 -14.06 -18.58 3.37
N LEU A 233 -13.59 -17.35 3.56
CA LEU A 233 -14.23 -16.41 4.48
C LEU A 233 -15.63 -16.12 3.93
N LYS A 234 -16.66 -16.02 4.78
CA LYS A 234 -18.02 -15.67 4.32
C LYS A 234 -18.06 -14.29 3.63
N THR A 235 -17.09 -13.43 3.94
CA THR A 235 -16.74 -12.19 3.26
C THR A 235 -15.31 -12.38 2.76
N HIS A 236 -15.10 -12.38 1.45
CA HIS A 236 -13.86 -12.88 0.88
C HIS A 236 -12.69 -11.86 0.95
N TYR A 237 -12.92 -10.56 1.16
CA TYR A 237 -11.86 -9.52 1.07
C TYR A 237 -12.19 -8.30 1.95
N VAL A 238 -11.17 -7.70 2.60
CA VAL A 238 -11.27 -6.46 3.43
C VAL A 238 -9.90 -5.75 3.48
N THR A 239 -9.90 -4.42 3.36
CA THR A 239 -8.72 -3.54 3.43
C THR A 239 -8.79 -2.52 4.55
N PHE A 240 -7.64 -2.20 5.16
CA PHE A 240 -7.52 -1.12 6.13
C PHE A 240 -7.24 0.22 5.45
N LEU A 241 -8.14 1.20 5.60
CA LEU A 241 -7.81 2.61 5.33
C LEU A 241 -7.13 3.21 6.55
N LYS A 242 -5.99 3.86 6.34
CA LYS A 242 -5.36 4.73 7.35
C LYS A 242 -5.00 6.07 6.72
N GLU A 243 -5.04 7.13 7.51
CA GLU A 243 -4.64 8.50 7.14
C GLU A 243 -3.14 8.63 6.79
N ASP A 244 -2.40 7.52 6.85
CA ASP A 244 -0.99 7.43 6.47
C ASP A 244 -0.81 6.17 5.61
N LEU A 245 -0.47 6.41 4.35
CA LEU A 245 -0.41 5.39 3.33
C LEU A 245 0.74 4.40 3.56
N SER A 246 1.79 4.82 4.29
CA SER A 246 2.93 3.99 4.71
C SER A 246 2.56 2.85 5.67
N HIS A 247 1.32 2.86 6.17
CA HIS A 247 0.75 1.84 7.04
C HIS A 247 -0.42 1.06 6.41
N GLY A 248 -0.55 1.15 5.08
CA GLY A 248 -1.59 0.47 4.32
C GLY A 248 -1.46 -1.05 4.39
N GLY A 249 -2.59 -1.74 4.42
CA GLY A 249 -2.61 -3.18 4.23
C GLY A 249 -4.01 -3.73 4.03
N GLY A 250 -4.08 -4.91 3.45
CA GLY A 250 -5.34 -5.59 3.14
C GLY A 250 -5.25 -7.09 3.31
N ILE A 251 -6.40 -7.75 3.41
CA ILE A 251 -6.51 -9.19 3.43
C ILE A 251 -7.42 -9.65 2.29
N ASN A 252 -6.99 -10.70 1.60
CA ASN A 252 -7.59 -11.13 0.35
C ASN A 252 -7.75 -12.65 0.31
N ALA A 253 -8.98 -13.18 0.23
CA ALA A 253 -9.22 -14.62 0.14
C ALA A 253 -9.09 -15.14 -1.29
N PHE A 254 -8.13 -16.02 -1.53
CA PHE A 254 -7.87 -16.65 -2.80
C PHE A 254 -8.10 -18.17 -2.76
N PRO A 255 -9.37 -18.63 -2.74
CA PRO A 255 -9.69 -20.05 -2.67
C PRO A 255 -9.57 -20.79 -4.02
N ASN A 256 -9.52 -20.06 -5.14
CA ASN A 256 -9.38 -20.61 -6.49
C ASN A 256 -8.01 -20.28 -7.09
N ASN A 257 -7.79 -20.58 -8.38
CA ASN A 257 -6.54 -20.31 -9.11
C ASN A 257 -6.71 -19.28 -10.24
N HIS A 258 -7.81 -18.52 -10.26
CA HIS A 258 -8.05 -17.51 -11.27
C HIS A 258 -7.34 -16.21 -10.90
N VAL A 259 -6.02 -16.18 -11.10
CA VAL A 259 -5.14 -15.03 -10.76
C VAL A 259 -5.63 -13.74 -11.41
N SER A 260 -6.17 -13.83 -12.62
CA SER A 260 -6.71 -12.69 -13.36
C SER A 260 -7.87 -11.99 -12.67
N SER A 261 -8.84 -12.72 -12.13
CA SER A 261 -9.94 -12.11 -11.36
C SER A 261 -9.46 -11.66 -10.00
N PHE A 262 -8.54 -12.41 -9.38
CA PHE A 262 -8.00 -12.08 -8.08
C PHE A 262 -7.16 -10.79 -8.09
N ALA A 263 -6.45 -10.50 -9.18
CA ALA A 263 -5.72 -9.24 -9.37
C ALA A 263 -6.64 -8.01 -9.29
N SER A 264 -7.85 -8.08 -9.86
CA SER A 264 -8.86 -7.01 -9.75
C SER A 264 -9.25 -6.75 -8.29
N ILE A 265 -9.31 -7.81 -7.49
CA ILE A 265 -9.70 -7.72 -6.08
C ILE A 265 -8.58 -7.12 -5.25
N VAL A 266 -7.34 -7.60 -5.39
CA VAL A 266 -6.20 -6.98 -4.72
C VAL A 266 -6.01 -5.53 -5.18
N ALA A 267 -6.32 -5.21 -6.44
CA ALA A 267 -6.30 -3.84 -6.93
C ALA A 267 -7.40 -2.96 -6.31
N HIS A 268 -8.60 -3.49 -6.09
CA HIS A 268 -9.69 -2.82 -5.34
C HIS A 268 -9.25 -2.50 -3.92
N GLU A 269 -8.74 -3.51 -3.22
CA GLU A 269 -8.19 -3.39 -1.87
C GLU A 269 -7.05 -2.36 -1.81
N LEU A 270 -6.07 -2.42 -2.72
CA LEU A 270 -5.03 -1.41 -2.80
C LEU A 270 -5.58 -0.02 -3.16
N GLY A 271 -6.71 0.05 -3.88
CA GLY A 271 -7.35 1.28 -4.31
C GLY A 271 -7.95 2.02 -3.11
N HIS A 272 -8.52 1.25 -2.19
CA HIS A 272 -8.84 1.74 -0.86
C HIS A 272 -7.57 2.31 -0.20
N ASN A 273 -6.47 1.55 -0.04
CA ASN A 273 -5.26 2.13 0.57
C ASN A 273 -4.91 3.49 -0.04
N LEU A 274 -5.03 3.64 -1.35
CA LEU A 274 -4.79 4.87 -2.13
C LEU A 274 -5.95 5.90 -2.11
N GLY A 275 -6.83 5.82 -1.11
CA GLY A 275 -7.87 6.82 -0.83
C GLY A 275 -9.09 6.78 -1.76
N MET A 276 -9.24 5.73 -2.58
CA MET A 276 -10.37 5.60 -3.48
C MET A 276 -11.58 5.01 -2.76
N ASN A 277 -12.76 5.57 -3.05
CA ASN A 277 -14.03 5.09 -2.50
C ASN A 277 -14.79 4.27 -3.52
N HIS A 278 -15.83 3.57 -3.05
CA HIS A 278 -16.71 2.86 -3.97
C HIS A 278 -17.38 3.78 -4.99
N ASP A 279 -17.63 3.24 -6.18
CA ASP A 279 -18.30 3.93 -7.29
C ASP A 279 -19.84 3.93 -7.14
N ASP A 280 -20.38 3.06 -6.27
CA ASP A 280 -21.81 2.84 -6.10
C ASP A 280 -22.57 4.11 -5.68
N GLY A 281 -23.69 4.37 -6.36
CA GLY A 281 -24.53 5.54 -6.07
C GLY A 281 -23.91 6.89 -6.46
N ARG A 282 -22.76 6.90 -7.14
CA ARG A 282 -22.09 8.10 -7.67
C ARG A 282 -22.24 8.18 -9.19
N GLU A 283 -22.27 9.39 -9.72
CA GLU A 283 -22.25 9.63 -11.17
C GLU A 283 -20.81 9.53 -11.70
N CYS A 284 -20.30 8.30 -11.83
CA CYS A 284 -18.96 8.01 -12.30
C CYS A 284 -18.96 7.61 -13.78
N ALA A 285 -18.02 8.12 -14.56
CA ALA A 285 -17.76 7.60 -15.89
C ALA A 285 -16.94 6.31 -15.77
N CYS A 286 -17.53 5.17 -16.14
CA CYS A 286 -16.87 3.87 -16.17
C CYS A 286 -16.88 3.33 -17.61
N PRO A 287 -15.74 2.84 -18.15
CA PRO A 287 -15.69 2.24 -19.49
C PRO A 287 -16.55 0.98 -19.62
N ASN A 288 -16.71 0.24 -18.52
CA ASN A 288 -17.46 -1.02 -18.43
C ASN A 288 -18.74 -0.86 -17.59
N GLN A 289 -19.53 -1.93 -17.49
CA GLN A 289 -20.73 -1.97 -16.63
C GLN A 289 -20.42 -1.70 -15.16
N ALA A 290 -19.22 -2.06 -14.69
CA ALA A 290 -18.70 -1.76 -13.38
C ALA A 290 -17.18 -1.57 -13.46
N CYS A 291 -16.63 -0.73 -12.58
CA CYS A 291 -15.21 -0.43 -12.47
C CYS A 291 -14.61 -1.13 -11.25
N ILE A 292 -13.28 -1.07 -11.10
CA ILE A 292 -12.55 -1.74 -9.99
C ILE A 292 -13.18 -1.41 -8.65
N MET A 293 -13.49 -0.13 -8.38
CA MET A 293 -14.03 0.31 -7.10
C MET A 293 -15.54 0.08 -6.94
N HIS A 294 -16.17 -0.79 -7.73
CA HIS A 294 -17.54 -1.20 -7.45
C HIS A 294 -17.59 -2.09 -6.19
N SER A 295 -18.61 -1.94 -5.35
CA SER A 295 -18.79 -2.65 -4.06
C SER A 295 -19.00 -4.18 -4.17
N GLY A 296 -19.03 -4.70 -5.39
CA GLY A 296 -19.13 -6.12 -5.69
C GLY A 296 -18.00 -6.53 -6.63
N ALA A 297 -17.46 -7.73 -6.43
CA ALA A 297 -16.40 -8.27 -7.27
C ALA A 297 -16.91 -8.45 -8.71
N THR A 298 -16.45 -7.59 -9.62
CA THR A 298 -16.87 -7.57 -11.03
C THR A 298 -15.81 -8.13 -11.97
N GLY A 299 -14.58 -8.33 -11.47
CA GLY A 299 -13.42 -8.67 -12.29
C GLY A 299 -12.97 -7.53 -13.21
N SER A 300 -13.56 -6.33 -13.06
CA SER A 300 -13.21 -5.14 -13.83
C SER A 300 -11.77 -4.72 -13.58
N ARG A 301 -11.13 -4.13 -14.57
CA ARG A 301 -9.74 -3.68 -14.52
C ARG A 301 -9.57 -2.20 -14.82
N ASP A 302 -10.68 -1.50 -15.02
CA ASP A 302 -10.69 -0.07 -15.25
C ASP A 302 -11.09 0.65 -13.97
N PHE A 303 -10.33 1.66 -13.56
CA PHE A 303 -10.82 2.64 -12.58
C PHE A 303 -11.78 3.63 -13.24
N SER A 304 -12.78 4.07 -12.47
CA SER A 304 -13.73 5.08 -12.92
C SER A 304 -13.11 6.48 -12.87
N SER A 305 -13.81 7.45 -13.46
CA SER A 305 -13.43 8.86 -13.30
C SER A 305 -13.41 9.32 -11.84
N CYS A 306 -14.28 8.75 -11.00
CA CYS A 306 -14.39 9.06 -9.59
C CYS A 306 -13.21 8.52 -8.79
N SER A 307 -12.77 7.28 -9.05
CA SER A 307 -11.64 6.70 -8.33
C SER A 307 -10.36 7.50 -8.61
N ALA A 308 -10.18 7.93 -9.87
CA ALA A 308 -9.07 8.80 -10.24
C ALA A 308 -9.15 10.19 -9.57
N ASP A 309 -10.35 10.77 -9.40
CA ASP A 309 -10.54 12.04 -8.68
C ASP A 309 -10.24 11.89 -7.17
N ASP A 310 -10.59 10.74 -6.60
CA ASP A 310 -10.38 10.46 -5.18
C ASP A 310 -8.87 10.28 -4.88
N PHE A 311 -8.15 9.55 -5.73
CA PHE A 311 -6.69 9.43 -5.64
C PHE A 311 -6.01 10.81 -5.75
N GLU A 312 -6.40 11.63 -6.73
CA GLU A 312 -5.86 12.98 -6.90
C GLU A 312 -6.08 13.85 -5.66
N LYS A 313 -7.29 13.82 -5.08
CA LYS A 313 -7.59 14.53 -3.83
C LYS A 313 -6.75 14.03 -2.66
N MET A 314 -6.53 12.72 -2.55
CA MET A 314 -5.69 12.14 -1.49
C MET A 314 -4.28 12.71 -1.58
N ILE A 315 -3.65 12.66 -2.77
CA ILE A 315 -2.29 13.18 -2.96
C ILE A 315 -2.21 14.67 -2.62
N LEU A 316 -3.21 15.47 -3.03
CA LEU A 316 -3.22 16.91 -2.76
C LEU A 316 -3.50 17.28 -1.29
N SER A 317 -4.19 16.42 -0.53
CA SER A 317 -4.63 16.72 0.84
C SER A 317 -3.72 16.14 1.92
N VAL A 318 -3.32 14.88 1.78
CA VAL A 318 -2.53 14.13 2.78
C VAL A 318 -1.04 14.17 2.45
N GLY A 319 -0.69 14.33 1.17
CA GLY A 319 0.68 14.19 0.68
C GLY A 319 1.04 12.72 0.53
N GLY A 320 1.26 12.27 -0.72
CA GLY A 320 1.67 10.90 -1.02
C GLY A 320 3.17 10.68 -0.89
N SER A 321 3.79 11.17 0.20
CA SER A 321 5.26 11.24 0.30
C SER A 321 5.96 9.88 0.18
N CYS A 322 5.37 8.80 0.72
CA CYS A 322 5.87 7.44 0.57
C CYS A 322 5.70 6.86 -0.84
N LEU A 323 4.88 7.48 -1.70
CA LEU A 323 4.72 7.05 -3.08
C LEU A 323 5.67 7.75 -4.06
N LEU A 324 6.54 8.63 -3.55
CA LEU A 324 7.46 9.37 -4.40
C LEU A 324 8.83 8.69 -4.50
N ASN A 325 9.16 7.80 -3.55
CA ASN A 325 10.39 7.03 -3.60
C ASN A 325 10.28 5.92 -4.64
N VAL A 326 11.23 5.94 -5.59
CA VAL A 326 11.41 4.83 -6.51
C VAL A 326 11.97 3.63 -5.72
N PRO A 327 11.36 2.44 -5.80
CA PRO A 327 11.84 1.25 -5.11
C PRO A 327 13.27 0.92 -5.50
N ARG A 328 14.03 0.30 -4.59
CA ARG A 328 15.41 -0.09 -4.87
C ARG A 328 15.44 -1.23 -5.91
N PRO A 329 16.37 -1.18 -6.89
CA PRO A 329 16.49 -2.22 -7.91
C PRO A 329 16.66 -3.64 -7.35
N ASP A 330 17.39 -3.77 -6.23
CA ASP A 330 17.68 -5.06 -5.58
C ASP A 330 16.48 -5.65 -4.82
N ASP A 331 15.45 -4.84 -4.53
CA ASP A 331 14.28 -5.27 -3.76
C ASP A 331 13.13 -5.75 -4.67
N ALA A 332 13.12 -5.40 -5.96
CA ALA A 332 12.03 -5.72 -6.87
C ALA A 332 12.03 -7.20 -7.35
N TYR A 333 10.87 -7.83 -7.32
CA TYR A 333 10.61 -9.16 -7.88
C TYR A 333 10.20 -9.12 -9.37
N SER A 334 10.74 -8.14 -10.12
CA SER A 334 10.56 -7.99 -11.57
C SER A 334 11.76 -8.57 -12.34
N ALA A 335 11.49 -9.06 -13.55
CA ALA A 335 12.57 -9.32 -14.50
C ALA A 335 13.09 -7.97 -15.01
N PRO A 336 14.42 -7.72 -15.00
CA PRO A 336 14.95 -6.46 -15.47
C PRO A 336 14.56 -6.14 -16.91
N PHE A 337 14.00 -4.96 -17.15
CA PHE A 337 13.62 -4.52 -18.48
C PHE A 337 13.94 -3.05 -18.71
N CYS A 338 14.86 -2.83 -19.64
CA CYS A 338 15.27 -1.48 -19.99
C CYS A 338 14.23 -0.78 -20.86
N GLY A 339 13.65 0.30 -20.33
CA GLY A 339 12.68 1.16 -21.01
C GLY A 339 11.27 1.10 -20.41
N ASN A 340 11.07 0.43 -19.27
CA ASN A 340 9.80 0.43 -18.54
C ASN A 340 9.68 1.61 -17.55
N GLY A 341 10.72 2.44 -17.38
CA GLY A 341 10.75 3.56 -16.45
C GLY A 341 10.88 3.18 -14.98
N LEU A 342 11.31 1.95 -14.69
CA LEU A 342 11.67 1.44 -13.37
C LEU A 342 13.12 0.97 -13.42
N VAL A 343 13.95 1.43 -12.48
CA VAL A 343 15.35 0.99 -12.45
C VAL A 343 15.41 -0.42 -11.89
N ASP A 344 15.67 -1.40 -12.75
CA ASP A 344 15.76 -2.80 -12.39
C ASP A 344 17.21 -3.23 -12.07
N HIS A 345 17.37 -4.42 -11.46
CA HIS A 345 18.71 -4.93 -11.12
C HIS A 345 19.63 -5.01 -12.34
N GLY A 346 20.75 -4.27 -12.29
CA GLY A 346 21.76 -4.20 -13.35
C GLY A 346 21.71 -2.92 -14.20
N GLU A 347 20.68 -2.10 -14.02
CA GLU A 347 20.49 -0.80 -14.66
C GLU A 347 20.99 0.34 -13.75
N ASP A 348 21.53 1.40 -14.36
CA ASP A 348 21.94 2.60 -13.61
C ASP A 348 20.82 3.67 -13.60
N CYS A 349 19.92 3.60 -14.58
CA CYS A 349 18.77 4.49 -14.75
C CYS A 349 17.80 3.88 -15.78
N ASP A 350 16.53 4.27 -15.74
CA ASP A 350 15.54 3.99 -16.78
C ASP A 350 14.60 5.19 -16.94
N CYS A 351 14.63 5.82 -18.11
CA CYS A 351 13.83 6.98 -18.47
C CYS A 351 12.60 6.64 -19.31
N GLY A 352 12.27 5.35 -19.48
CA GLY A 352 11.11 4.87 -20.18
C GLY A 352 11.29 4.82 -21.71
N SER A 353 10.25 5.26 -22.43
CA SER A 353 10.25 5.22 -23.89
C SER A 353 11.28 6.17 -24.51
N GLN A 354 11.63 5.96 -25.78
CA GLN A 354 12.57 6.82 -26.51
C GLN A 354 12.24 8.31 -26.37
N LYS A 355 10.95 8.64 -26.50
CA LYS A 355 10.46 10.01 -26.44
C LYS A 355 10.61 10.63 -25.05
N GLU A 356 10.48 9.83 -23.99
CA GLU A 356 10.65 10.29 -22.61
C GLU A 356 12.14 10.50 -22.32
N CYS A 357 12.99 9.55 -22.72
CA CYS A 357 14.44 9.63 -22.59
C CYS A 357 15.10 10.77 -23.39
N GLU A 358 14.50 11.23 -24.49
CA GLU A 358 14.99 12.41 -25.22
C GLU A 358 15.02 13.68 -24.35
N SER A 359 14.12 13.75 -23.36
CA SER A 359 14.05 14.87 -22.41
C SER A 359 14.91 14.68 -21.16
N ASP A 360 15.41 13.47 -20.91
CA ASP A 360 16.20 13.12 -19.73
C ASP A 360 17.69 13.50 -19.93
N PRO A 361 18.27 14.41 -19.13
CA PRO A 361 19.66 14.82 -19.29
C PRO A 361 20.66 13.82 -18.71
N CYS A 362 20.22 12.84 -17.94
CA CYS A 362 21.04 11.95 -17.12
C CYS A 362 21.09 10.50 -17.62
N CYS A 363 20.06 10.03 -18.32
CA CYS A 363 19.93 8.63 -18.74
C CYS A 363 20.00 8.43 -20.26
N GLU A 364 20.68 7.38 -20.71
CA GLU A 364 20.88 7.03 -22.12
C GLU A 364 19.85 5.99 -22.59
N PHE A 365 19.02 6.37 -23.58
CA PHE A 365 17.95 5.53 -24.11
C PHE A 365 18.44 4.17 -24.62
N GLY A 366 17.68 3.11 -24.30
CA GLY A 366 17.90 1.76 -24.79
C GLY A 366 19.14 1.06 -24.22
N THR A 367 19.88 1.70 -23.32
CA THR A 367 21.02 1.11 -22.62
C THR A 367 20.82 1.01 -21.12
N CYS A 368 19.92 1.83 -20.55
CA CYS A 368 19.68 1.95 -19.11
C CYS A 368 20.97 2.22 -18.32
N ARG A 369 21.82 3.04 -18.93
CA ARG A 369 23.09 3.52 -18.39
C ARG A 369 23.06 5.03 -18.25
N LEU A 370 23.76 5.52 -17.25
CA LEU A 370 23.96 6.96 -17.06
C LEU A 370 24.77 7.55 -18.21
N LYS A 371 24.37 8.77 -18.62
CA LYS A 371 25.14 9.59 -19.55
C LYS A 371 26.48 9.98 -18.94
N SER A 372 27.46 10.24 -19.81
CA SER A 372 28.79 10.65 -19.38
C SER A 372 28.74 11.90 -18.49
N GLY A 373 29.25 11.79 -17.26
CA GLY A 373 29.28 12.87 -16.26
C GLY A 373 28.10 12.88 -15.30
N ALA A 374 27.09 12.03 -15.50
CA ALA A 374 26.01 11.82 -14.52
C ALA A 374 26.44 10.82 -13.44
N GLU A 375 26.08 11.13 -12.19
CA GLU A 375 26.22 10.25 -11.02
C GLU A 375 24.88 9.61 -10.63
N CYS A 376 23.76 10.22 -11.03
CA CYS A 376 22.41 9.76 -10.78
C CYS A 376 21.45 10.24 -11.87
N ALA A 377 20.27 9.62 -11.95
CA ALA A 377 19.17 10.07 -12.82
C ALA A 377 17.81 10.18 -12.10
N PHE A 378 17.65 9.56 -10.94
CA PHE A 378 16.37 9.44 -10.22
C PHE A 378 16.56 9.64 -8.71
N GLY A 379 15.47 9.68 -7.94
CA GLY A 379 15.47 9.75 -6.46
C GLY A 379 15.56 11.17 -5.88
N GLU A 380 15.12 11.33 -4.62
CA GLU A 380 15.01 12.63 -3.94
C GLU A 380 16.37 13.27 -3.62
N CYS A 381 17.44 12.46 -3.63
CA CYS A 381 18.81 12.88 -3.41
C CYS A 381 19.59 13.05 -4.72
N CYS A 382 18.92 13.15 -5.86
CA CYS A 382 19.53 13.48 -7.15
C CYS A 382 19.11 14.87 -7.64
N HIS A 383 20.08 15.69 -8.03
CA HIS A 383 19.80 17.00 -8.63
C HIS A 383 20.77 17.31 -9.76
N ASN A 384 20.24 17.65 -10.95
CA ASN A 384 21.02 17.90 -12.16
C ASN A 384 22.05 16.80 -12.43
N CYS A 385 21.61 15.54 -12.33
CA CYS A 385 22.42 14.35 -12.54
C CYS A 385 23.59 14.16 -11.55
N GLN A 386 23.58 14.84 -10.39
CA GLN A 386 24.60 14.73 -9.34
C GLN A 386 23.95 14.39 -8.00
N PHE A 387 24.67 13.68 -7.14
CA PHE A 387 24.19 13.43 -5.78
C PHE A 387 24.08 14.73 -4.99
N LEU A 388 22.97 14.90 -4.27
CA LEU A 388 22.86 15.94 -3.26
C LEU A 388 23.89 15.68 -2.15
N PRO A 389 24.51 16.73 -1.59
CA PRO A 389 25.50 16.56 -0.53
C PRO A 389 24.89 15.85 0.68
N GLY A 390 25.73 15.09 1.39
CA GLY A 390 25.35 14.44 2.63
C GLY A 390 24.74 15.44 3.61
N GLY A 391 23.76 15.00 4.40
CA GLY A 391 23.07 15.83 5.38
C GLY A 391 22.00 16.76 4.85
N ARG A 392 21.75 16.77 3.54
CA ARG A 392 20.61 17.49 2.99
C ARG A 392 19.33 16.77 3.40
N VAL A 393 18.39 17.46 4.05
CA VAL A 393 17.06 16.92 4.35
C VAL A 393 16.37 16.53 3.03
N CYS A 394 16.04 15.26 2.87
CA CYS A 394 15.27 14.75 1.73
C CYS A 394 13.81 14.50 2.09
N ARG A 395 13.50 14.13 3.34
CA ARG A 395 12.13 14.10 3.88
C ARG A 395 12.10 14.81 5.23
N SER A 396 11.09 15.68 5.39
CA SER A 396 10.88 16.44 6.62
C SER A 396 9.94 15.69 7.54
N SER A 397 10.17 15.80 8.85
CA SER A 397 9.24 15.30 9.87
C SER A 397 7.87 16.01 9.77
N SER A 398 6.81 15.22 9.87
CA SER A 398 5.41 15.66 9.79
C SER A 398 4.76 15.95 11.16
N ASP A 399 5.27 15.32 12.22
CA ASP A 399 4.77 15.40 13.60
C ASP A 399 5.93 15.20 14.60
N GLU A 400 5.74 15.51 15.89
CA GLU A 400 6.77 15.30 16.92
C GLU A 400 7.18 13.83 17.11
N CYS A 401 6.36 12.89 16.63
CA CYS A 401 6.65 11.46 16.63
C CYS A 401 7.27 10.95 15.33
N ASP A 402 7.47 11.82 14.34
CA ASP A 402 8.09 11.53 13.05
C ASP A 402 9.50 12.14 13.01
N LEU A 403 10.48 11.48 12.38
CA LEU A 403 11.87 11.96 12.34
C LEU A 403 12.23 12.39 10.92
N PRO A 404 13.13 13.36 10.72
CA PRO A 404 13.59 13.73 9.38
C PRO A 404 14.67 12.75 8.85
N GLU A 405 14.77 12.67 7.52
CA GLU A 405 15.76 11.86 6.79
C GLU A 405 16.65 12.74 5.92
N TYR A 406 17.88 12.27 5.75
CA TYR A 406 18.95 13.04 5.13
C TYR A 406 19.62 12.25 4.01
N CYS A 407 19.96 12.93 2.91
CA CYS A 407 20.83 12.36 1.88
C CYS A 407 22.19 11.98 2.48
N ASN A 408 22.80 10.91 2.00
CA ASN A 408 24.13 10.49 2.47
C ASN A 408 25.29 11.04 1.61
N GLY A 409 25.00 11.65 0.46
CA GLY A 409 26.00 12.19 -0.46
C GLY A 409 26.56 11.19 -1.48
N SER A 410 26.09 9.95 -1.47
CA SER A 410 26.62 8.87 -2.33
C SER A 410 25.52 7.97 -2.90
N SER A 411 24.26 8.37 -2.78
CA SER A 411 23.11 7.61 -3.22
C SER A 411 22.06 8.56 -3.79
N PRO A 412 21.34 8.17 -4.85
CA PRO A 412 20.22 8.95 -5.38
C PRO A 412 19.00 8.94 -4.45
N LEU A 413 18.90 7.95 -3.55
CA LEU A 413 17.74 7.71 -2.72
C LEU A 413 17.86 8.39 -1.35
N CYS A 414 16.73 8.88 -0.84
CA CYS A 414 16.63 9.26 0.56
C CYS A 414 16.91 8.05 1.48
N GLN A 415 17.46 8.30 2.66
CA GLN A 415 17.65 7.25 3.65
C GLN A 415 16.29 6.74 4.16
N SER A 416 16.31 5.60 4.84
CA SER A 416 15.09 4.94 5.29
C SER A 416 14.29 5.85 6.23
N ASP A 417 12.98 5.92 5.98
CA ASP A 417 12.02 6.59 6.86
C ASP A 417 11.96 5.86 8.20
N VAL A 418 12.26 6.60 9.26
CA VAL A 418 12.19 6.11 10.64
C VAL A 418 11.41 7.10 11.47
N PHE A 419 10.66 6.59 12.43
CA PHE A 419 9.88 7.42 13.34
C PHE A 419 10.31 7.21 14.78
N VAL A 420 9.82 8.05 15.70
CA VAL A 420 10.07 7.91 17.13
C VAL A 420 9.47 6.61 17.64
N GLN A 421 10.23 5.86 18.45
CA GLN A 421 9.81 4.55 18.96
C GLN A 421 8.42 4.61 19.63
N ASN A 422 7.58 3.63 19.29
CA ASN A 422 6.24 3.48 19.88
C ASN A 422 6.28 3.46 21.41
N GLY A 423 5.41 4.25 22.03
CA GLY A 423 5.32 4.42 23.48
C GLY A 423 6.16 5.57 24.05
N GLN A 424 6.96 6.26 23.25
CA GLN A 424 7.54 7.55 23.65
C GLN A 424 6.40 8.54 23.98
N PRO A 425 6.42 9.21 25.14
CA PRO A 425 5.43 10.23 25.47
C PRO A 425 5.53 11.45 24.53
N CYS A 426 4.38 11.99 24.14
CA CYS A 426 4.25 13.16 23.28
C CYS A 426 3.18 14.14 23.85
N ARG A 427 3.07 15.36 23.31
CA ARG A 427 2.20 16.43 23.82
C ARG A 427 2.37 16.65 25.34
N ASN A 428 3.58 16.88 25.82
CA ASN A 428 3.86 17.06 27.26
C ASN A 428 3.38 15.90 28.16
N ASN A 429 3.60 14.65 27.71
CA ASN A 429 3.15 13.42 28.38
C ASN A 429 1.62 13.26 28.42
N GLU A 430 0.87 13.95 27.55
CA GLU A 430 -0.58 13.77 27.43
C GLU A 430 -0.94 12.59 26.52
N ALA A 431 -0.04 12.18 25.62
CA ALA A 431 -0.24 11.10 24.66
C ALA A 431 1.03 10.26 24.44
N TYR A 432 0.95 9.29 23.52
CA TYR A 432 2.07 8.44 23.12
C TYR A 432 2.28 8.49 21.61
N CYS A 433 3.54 8.44 21.20
CA CYS A 433 3.92 8.15 19.83
C CYS A 433 3.50 6.73 19.49
N TYR A 434 2.82 6.58 18.36
CA TYR A 434 2.48 5.29 17.79
C TYR A 434 2.47 5.39 16.27
N ASN A 435 3.41 4.71 15.64
CA ASN A 435 3.66 4.69 14.20
C ASN A 435 3.78 6.10 13.61
N GLY A 436 4.82 6.83 14.02
CA GLY A 436 5.10 8.17 13.47
C GLY A 436 4.20 9.30 13.93
N LYS A 437 3.07 9.01 14.58
CA LYS A 437 2.09 10.03 14.99
C LYS A 437 1.86 10.08 16.49
N CYS A 438 1.73 11.29 17.01
CA CYS A 438 1.25 11.50 18.37
C CYS A 438 -0.27 11.30 18.46
N GLN A 439 -0.68 10.14 18.97
CA GLN A 439 -2.08 9.70 18.92
C GLN A 439 -2.96 10.40 19.95
N THR A 440 -3.92 11.23 19.49
CA THR A 440 -4.84 11.98 20.34
C THR A 440 -6.26 11.99 19.78
N TYR A 441 -7.26 11.99 20.67
CA TYR A 441 -8.67 12.16 20.29
C TYR A 441 -8.92 13.48 19.56
N ASP A 442 -8.31 14.57 20.04
CA ASP A 442 -8.43 15.89 19.42
C ASP A 442 -7.81 15.90 18.02
N GLY A 443 -6.61 15.33 17.86
CA GLY A 443 -5.95 15.20 16.56
C GLY A 443 -6.79 14.43 15.55
N GLN A 444 -7.36 13.29 15.96
CA GLN A 444 -8.23 12.51 15.08
C GLN A 444 -9.54 13.25 14.73
N CYS A 445 -10.19 13.91 15.70
CA CYS A 445 -11.36 14.73 15.42
C CYS A 445 -11.03 15.88 14.45
N GLN A 446 -9.84 16.48 14.57
CA GLN A 446 -9.38 17.56 13.69
C GLN A 446 -9.04 17.07 12.28
N ALA A 447 -8.44 15.88 12.16
CA ALA A 447 -8.17 15.26 10.87
C ALA A 447 -9.48 14.97 10.10
N ILE A 448 -10.51 14.50 10.82
CA ILE A 448 -11.80 14.15 10.22
C ILE A 448 -12.66 15.41 9.93
N PHE A 449 -12.84 16.31 10.89
CA PHE A 449 -13.83 17.41 10.79
C PHE A 449 -13.19 18.80 10.63
N GLY A 450 -11.88 18.86 10.48
CA GLY A 450 -11.12 20.09 10.39
C GLY A 450 -10.73 20.70 11.74
N PRO A 451 -9.94 21.79 11.71
CA PRO A 451 -9.16 22.27 12.86
C PRO A 451 -9.99 22.79 14.05
N LYS A 452 -11.30 23.01 13.88
CA LYS A 452 -12.19 23.48 14.96
C LYS A 452 -12.79 22.36 15.79
N ALA A 453 -12.74 21.14 15.29
CA ALA A 453 -13.27 19.98 15.98
C ALA A 453 -12.39 19.60 17.17
N LYS A 454 -13.01 18.97 18.16
CA LYS A 454 -12.37 18.50 19.39
C LYS A 454 -12.99 17.19 19.83
N ALA A 455 -12.27 16.43 20.64
CA ALA A 455 -12.81 15.29 21.37
C ALA A 455 -14.04 15.72 22.18
N ALA A 456 -15.06 14.86 22.18
CA ALA A 456 -16.20 15.04 23.06
C ALA A 456 -15.84 14.65 24.50
N PRO A 457 -16.60 15.12 25.51
CA PRO A 457 -16.41 14.68 26.89
C PRO A 457 -16.55 13.16 27.05
N GLU A 458 -15.86 12.57 28.03
CA GLU A 458 -15.83 11.11 28.26
C GLU A 458 -17.23 10.48 28.41
N ILE A 459 -18.21 11.22 28.94
CA ILE A 459 -19.60 10.76 29.04
C ILE A 459 -20.21 10.44 27.67
N CYS A 460 -19.83 11.16 26.61
CA CYS A 460 -20.26 10.87 25.25
C CYS A 460 -19.78 9.48 24.81
N PHE A 461 -18.50 9.18 25.03
CA PHE A 461 -17.92 7.88 24.70
C PHE A 461 -18.61 6.76 25.49
N LYS A 462 -18.76 6.93 26.80
CA LYS A 462 -19.38 5.93 27.68
C LYS A 462 -20.84 5.64 27.31
N ASP A 463 -21.65 6.67 27.10
CA ASP A 463 -23.06 6.50 26.83
C ASP A 463 -23.29 5.98 25.40
N VAL A 464 -22.65 6.57 24.40
CA VAL A 464 -22.83 6.18 23.00
C VAL A 464 -22.26 4.78 22.76
N ASN A 465 -21.04 4.50 23.19
CA ASN A 465 -20.38 3.22 22.87
C ASN A 465 -20.93 2.03 23.68
N SER A 466 -21.69 2.28 24.76
CA SER A 466 -22.44 1.23 25.48
C SER A 466 -23.62 0.67 24.71
N LYS A 467 -24.10 1.37 23.66
CA LYS A 467 -25.27 0.97 22.88
C LYS A 467 -25.00 -0.24 22.00
N GLY A 468 -23.80 -0.37 21.45
CA GLY A 468 -23.46 -1.44 20.50
C GLY A 468 -24.28 -1.32 19.24
N ASP A 469 -24.30 -0.12 18.65
CA ASP A 469 -24.94 0.19 17.38
C ASP A 469 -23.92 0.79 16.40
N ARG A 470 -24.39 1.15 15.21
CA ARG A 470 -23.57 1.72 14.14
C ARG A 470 -22.73 2.93 14.56
N PHE A 471 -23.25 3.78 15.45
CA PHE A 471 -22.59 5.02 15.85
C PHE A 471 -21.90 4.92 17.21
N GLY A 472 -22.07 3.80 17.92
CA GLY A 472 -21.48 3.57 19.22
C GLY A 472 -21.22 2.10 19.50
N ASN A 473 -19.98 1.67 19.32
CA ASN A 473 -19.57 0.28 19.51
C ASN A 473 -18.06 0.14 19.79
N CYS A 474 -17.63 -1.05 20.18
CA CYS A 474 -16.23 -1.48 20.30
C CYS A 474 -15.93 -2.53 19.23
N GLY A 475 -16.15 -2.18 17.96
CA GLY A 475 -15.91 -3.04 16.82
C GLY A 475 -17.12 -3.89 16.43
N TYR A 476 -16.97 -4.58 15.31
CA TYR A 476 -17.99 -5.43 14.70
C TYR A 476 -17.57 -6.90 14.81
N TYR A 477 -18.35 -7.71 15.53
CA TYR A 477 -18.06 -9.11 15.82
C TYR A 477 -19.29 -9.97 15.54
N ASN A 478 -19.13 -11.15 14.94
CA ASN A 478 -20.22 -12.11 14.70
C ASN A 478 -21.49 -11.49 14.07
N TYR A 479 -21.33 -10.66 13.05
CA TYR A 479 -22.44 -9.98 12.34
C TYR A 479 -23.23 -8.97 13.18
N GLY A 480 -22.60 -8.39 14.21
CA GLY A 480 -23.22 -7.35 15.03
C GLY A 480 -22.21 -6.41 15.67
N TYR A 481 -22.67 -5.20 15.99
CA TYR A 481 -21.89 -4.22 16.73
C TYR A 481 -21.72 -4.65 18.18
N LYS A 482 -20.47 -4.75 18.65
CA LYS A 482 -20.18 -5.13 20.03
C LYS A 482 -20.33 -3.92 20.94
N LYS A 483 -21.11 -4.08 22.00
CA LYS A 483 -21.21 -3.09 23.08
C LYS A 483 -19.86 -2.94 23.79
N CYS A 484 -19.45 -1.71 24.04
CA CYS A 484 -18.27 -1.46 24.86
C CYS A 484 -18.55 -1.73 26.34
N GLU A 485 -17.61 -2.41 26.99
CA GLU A 485 -17.49 -2.30 28.45
C GLU A 485 -17.12 -0.87 28.83
N SER A 486 -17.57 -0.39 29.99
CA SER A 486 -17.35 1.00 30.42
C SER A 486 -15.86 1.41 30.42
N ARG A 487 -14.96 0.47 30.77
CA ARG A 487 -13.50 0.68 30.75
C ARG A 487 -12.90 0.81 29.35
N ASN A 488 -13.58 0.28 28.32
CA ASN A 488 -13.14 0.28 26.93
C ASN A 488 -13.86 1.33 26.09
N ALA A 489 -14.83 2.05 26.66
CA ALA A 489 -15.65 3.00 25.92
C ALA A 489 -14.82 4.08 25.19
N LEU A 490 -13.67 4.47 25.74
CA LEU A 490 -12.76 5.44 25.12
C LEU A 490 -11.95 4.86 23.94
N CYS A 491 -12.08 3.57 23.64
CA CYS A 491 -11.41 2.89 22.52
C CYS A 491 -12.39 2.33 21.48
N GLY A 492 -13.68 2.70 21.59
CA GLY A 492 -14.71 2.35 20.62
C GLY A 492 -14.83 3.38 19.50
N LYS A 493 -16.06 3.69 19.11
CA LYS A 493 -16.37 4.80 18.19
C LYS A 493 -15.92 6.15 18.76
N LEU A 494 -15.22 6.92 17.94
CA LEU A 494 -14.79 8.27 18.23
C LEU A 494 -16.00 9.19 18.42
N GLN A 495 -15.97 10.01 19.47
CA GLN A 495 -16.96 11.04 19.71
C GLN A 495 -16.29 12.40 19.67
N CYS A 496 -16.81 13.30 18.84
CA CYS A 496 -16.30 14.65 18.66
C CYS A 496 -17.31 15.71 19.07
N SER A 497 -16.84 16.94 19.21
CA SER A 497 -17.58 18.17 19.46
C SER A 497 -17.18 19.25 18.46
N ASN A 498 -18.00 20.29 18.32
CA ASN A 498 -17.82 21.36 17.33
C ASN A 498 -17.69 20.87 15.87
N VAL A 499 -18.38 19.77 15.55
CA VAL A 499 -18.43 19.21 14.21
C VAL A 499 -19.26 20.11 13.30
N GLN A 500 -18.68 20.50 12.16
CA GLN A 500 -19.41 21.11 11.05
C GLN A 500 -19.69 20.03 10.01
N SER A 501 -20.89 20.02 9.42
CA SER A 501 -21.22 19.08 8.35
C SER A 501 -20.43 19.47 7.11
N THR A 502 -19.44 18.66 6.75
CA THR A 502 -18.63 18.81 5.54
C THR A 502 -18.42 17.44 4.90
N THR A 503 -18.14 17.42 3.60
CA THR A 503 -17.58 16.23 2.99
C THR A 503 -16.20 15.97 3.60
N VAL A 504 -15.95 14.72 4.00
CA VAL A 504 -14.68 14.29 4.57
C VAL A 504 -14.13 13.22 3.63
N PHE A 505 -12.90 13.41 3.15
CA PHE A 505 -12.30 12.56 2.11
C PHE A 505 -13.13 12.43 0.82
N GLY A 506 -13.92 13.45 0.47
CA GLY A 506 -14.80 13.42 -0.71
C GLY A 506 -16.10 12.62 -0.50
N ILE A 507 -16.37 12.17 0.73
CA ILE A 507 -17.53 11.36 1.12
C ILE A 507 -18.44 12.20 1.99
N GLU A 508 -19.75 12.02 1.87
CA GLU A 508 -20.72 12.58 2.80
C GLU A 508 -21.00 11.56 3.91
N PRO A 509 -20.36 11.68 5.09
CA PRO A 509 -20.56 10.71 6.15
C PRO A 509 -21.93 10.89 6.82
N SER A 510 -22.45 9.81 7.40
CA SER A 510 -23.56 9.91 8.34
C SER A 510 -23.07 10.42 9.67
N ILE A 511 -23.51 11.62 10.03
CA ILE A 511 -23.21 12.24 11.32
C ILE A 511 -24.44 12.17 12.22
N ILE A 512 -24.29 11.62 13.42
CA ILE A 512 -25.32 11.63 14.44
C ILE A 512 -24.96 12.62 15.55
N SER A 513 -25.92 13.45 15.97
CA SER A 513 -25.78 14.36 17.10
C SER A 513 -26.66 13.87 18.26
N THR A 514 -26.04 13.37 19.32
CA THR A 514 -26.76 12.91 20.52
C THR A 514 -26.56 13.90 21.67
N PRO A 515 -27.63 14.51 22.23
CA PRO A 515 -27.51 15.38 23.40
C PRO A 515 -27.33 14.54 24.69
N ILE A 516 -26.18 14.66 25.34
CA ILE A 516 -25.82 13.94 26.57
C ILE A 516 -25.21 14.94 27.56
N GLY A 517 -25.71 14.95 28.80
CA GLY A 517 -25.13 15.77 29.88
C GLY A 517 -25.08 17.28 29.58
N GLY A 518 -25.99 17.80 28.75
CA GLY A 518 -25.99 19.22 28.32
C GLY A 518 -25.01 19.55 27.19
N THR A 519 -24.27 18.57 26.66
CA THR A 519 -23.37 18.71 25.51
C THR A 519 -23.92 17.93 24.30
N LYS A 520 -23.59 18.37 23.09
CA LYS A 520 -23.87 17.60 21.87
C LYS A 520 -22.67 16.71 21.54
N CYS A 521 -22.87 15.40 21.57
CA CYS A 521 -21.90 14.40 21.15
C CYS A 521 -22.11 14.07 19.68
N PHE A 522 -21.07 14.19 18.87
CA PHE A 522 -21.13 13.87 17.45
C PHE A 522 -20.39 12.56 17.19
N GLY A 523 -21.13 11.57 16.71
CA GLY A 523 -20.58 10.31 16.20
C GLY A 523 -20.66 10.31 14.68
N VAL A 524 -19.76 9.56 14.04
CA VAL A 524 -19.68 9.48 12.57
C VAL A 524 -19.57 8.06 12.10
N ASP A 525 -20.21 7.83 10.96
CA ASP A 525 -20.10 6.60 10.19
C ASP A 525 -19.96 6.98 8.72
N PHE A 526 -18.85 6.57 8.11
CA PHE A 526 -18.49 6.97 6.75
C PHE A 526 -19.18 6.14 5.67
N ARG A 527 -19.94 5.11 6.04
CA ARG A 527 -20.62 4.20 5.10
C ARG A 527 -19.70 3.59 4.03
N LEU A 528 -18.44 3.33 4.35
CA LEU A 528 -17.42 2.91 3.37
C LEU A 528 -17.57 1.48 2.85
N GLY A 529 -18.65 0.79 3.19
CA GLY A 529 -18.72 -0.66 3.08
C GLY A 529 -18.17 -1.34 4.32
N SER A 530 -18.08 -2.67 4.28
CA SER A 530 -17.57 -3.49 5.41
C SER A 530 -16.24 -4.18 5.10
N ASP A 531 -15.76 -3.93 3.90
CA ASP A 531 -14.41 -4.09 3.39
C ASP A 531 -13.46 -2.98 3.82
N VAL A 532 -13.98 -1.86 4.32
CA VAL A 532 -13.17 -0.79 4.88
C VAL A 532 -13.51 -0.54 6.36
N PRO A 533 -12.54 -0.64 7.30
CA PRO A 533 -12.68 -0.21 8.68
C PRO A 533 -13.07 1.25 8.76
N ASP A 534 -14.06 1.54 9.59
CA ASP A 534 -14.60 2.87 9.74
C ASP A 534 -13.56 3.84 10.39
N PRO A 535 -13.13 4.91 9.70
CA PRO A 535 -12.17 5.90 10.22
C PRO A 535 -12.68 6.64 11.47
N GLY A 536 -13.97 6.56 11.76
CA GLY A 536 -14.61 7.05 12.97
C GLY A 536 -14.42 6.15 14.19
N MET A 537 -13.60 5.10 14.13
CA MET A 537 -13.14 4.36 15.31
C MET A 537 -11.90 5.03 15.91
N VAL A 538 -11.77 5.02 17.24
CA VAL A 538 -10.56 5.55 17.91
C VAL A 538 -9.32 4.82 17.41
N GLN A 539 -8.30 5.57 16.96
CA GLN A 539 -7.05 4.99 16.47
C GLN A 539 -6.28 4.26 17.58
N GLU A 540 -5.65 3.14 17.23
CA GLU A 540 -4.76 2.41 18.14
C GLU A 540 -3.58 3.27 18.60
N GLY A 541 -3.06 2.99 19.79
CA GLY A 541 -2.03 3.81 20.43
C GLY A 541 -2.56 5.06 21.15
N THR A 542 -3.82 5.47 20.89
CA THR A 542 -4.44 6.60 21.59
C THR A 542 -4.51 6.35 23.08
N ARG A 543 -4.08 7.32 23.89
CA ARG A 543 -4.13 7.22 25.35
C ARG A 543 -5.57 7.25 25.86
N CYS A 544 -5.99 6.17 26.54
CA CYS A 544 -7.33 6.03 27.12
C CYS A 544 -7.35 6.11 28.66
N GLY A 545 -6.20 6.30 29.29
CA GLY A 545 -6.07 6.45 30.74
C GLY A 545 -4.61 6.63 31.18
N GLU A 546 -4.41 6.69 32.49
CA GLU A 546 -3.06 6.69 33.07
C GLU A 546 -2.34 5.37 32.75
N ASN A 547 -1.17 5.45 32.11
CA ASN A 547 -0.40 4.30 31.62
C ASN A 547 -1.21 3.29 30.78
N LYS A 548 -2.18 3.78 29.99
CA LYS A 548 -3.04 2.95 29.15
C LYS A 548 -3.23 3.51 27.74
N VAL A 549 -3.39 2.60 26.78
CA VAL A 549 -3.61 2.90 25.37
C VAL A 549 -4.70 2.02 24.77
N CYS A 550 -5.34 2.53 23.72
CA CYS A 550 -6.30 1.78 22.93
C CYS A 550 -5.59 0.79 22.02
N MET A 551 -5.97 -0.48 22.14
CA MET A 551 -5.51 -1.57 21.27
C MET A 551 -6.65 -2.57 21.09
N ASN A 552 -6.96 -2.95 19.86
CA ASN A 552 -8.04 -3.87 19.52
C ASN A 552 -9.39 -3.49 20.18
N PHE A 553 -9.75 -2.21 20.12
CA PHE A 553 -10.95 -1.64 20.76
C PHE A 553 -11.00 -1.75 22.31
N GLU A 554 -9.89 -2.08 22.95
CA GLU A 554 -9.78 -2.20 24.41
C GLU A 554 -8.79 -1.20 24.99
N CYS A 555 -9.07 -0.71 26.20
CA CYS A 555 -8.14 0.15 26.93
C CYS A 555 -7.19 -0.71 27.78
N ARG A 556 -5.98 -0.93 27.26
CA ARG A 556 -4.98 -1.87 27.82
C ARG A 556 -3.78 -1.12 28.39
N SER A 557 -2.90 -1.82 29.13
CA SER A 557 -1.66 -1.22 29.64
C SER A 557 -0.78 -0.71 28.49
N ALA A 558 -0.15 0.45 28.66
CA ALA A 558 0.80 1.01 27.70
C ALA A 558 2.03 0.12 27.49
N ASP A 559 2.30 -0.82 28.41
CA ASP A 559 3.38 -1.82 28.29
C ASP A 559 3.30 -2.64 26.99
N VAL A 560 2.10 -2.78 26.40
CA VAL A 560 1.90 -3.49 25.12
C VAL A 560 2.71 -2.86 23.97
N LEU A 561 3.09 -1.58 24.09
CA LEU A 561 3.91 -0.86 23.12
C LEU A 561 5.39 -1.28 23.16
N ASN A 562 5.82 -2.01 24.20
CA ASN A 562 7.19 -2.49 24.38
C ASN A 562 8.26 -1.37 24.26
N TYR A 563 7.96 -0.19 24.81
CA TYR A 563 8.92 0.91 24.88
C TYR A 563 10.03 0.57 25.88
N ASP A 564 11.27 0.46 25.38
CA ASP A 564 12.44 -0.01 26.14
C ASP A 564 13.65 0.92 26.01
N CYS A 565 13.45 2.15 25.53
CA CYS A 565 14.55 3.09 25.31
C CYS A 565 14.87 3.92 26.56
N ASP A 566 16.08 3.72 27.08
CA ASP A 566 16.69 4.56 28.10
C ASP A 566 17.44 5.74 27.45
N LEU A 567 16.78 6.88 27.33
CA LEU A 567 17.33 8.07 26.67
C LEU A 567 18.62 8.59 27.35
N GLN A 568 18.74 8.44 28.66
CA GLN A 568 19.87 9.00 29.41
C GLN A 568 21.13 8.16 29.20
N ASN A 569 21.02 6.84 29.30
CA ASN A 569 22.19 5.97 29.18
C ASN A 569 22.50 5.58 27.72
N LYS A 570 21.48 5.49 26.86
CA LYS A 570 21.64 5.03 25.46
C LYS A 570 21.95 6.18 24.50
N CYS A 571 21.22 7.29 24.63
CA CYS A 571 21.33 8.44 23.74
C CYS A 571 21.92 9.68 24.45
N HIS A 572 22.56 9.50 25.61
CA HIS A 572 23.20 10.56 26.40
C HIS A 572 22.29 11.76 26.71
N GLY A 573 20.96 11.59 26.68
CA GLY A 573 20.00 12.68 26.84
C GLY A 573 19.99 13.71 25.70
N HIS A 574 20.55 13.36 24.54
CA HIS A 574 20.78 14.25 23.39
C HIS A 574 20.08 13.74 22.11
N GLY A 575 18.99 13.01 22.27
CA GLY A 575 18.25 12.41 21.18
C GLY A 575 17.09 11.54 21.66
N VAL A 576 16.43 10.87 20.72
CA VAL A 576 15.33 9.92 20.93
C VAL A 576 15.66 8.56 20.30
N CYS A 577 15.04 7.48 20.75
CA CYS A 577 15.11 6.23 19.98
C CYS A 577 14.14 6.27 18.80
N ASN A 578 14.63 5.85 17.63
CA ASN A 578 13.80 5.63 16.45
C ASN A 578 13.14 4.23 16.49
N SER A 579 12.35 3.93 15.46
CA SER A 579 11.60 2.67 15.28
C SER A 579 12.50 1.43 15.22
N ASN A 580 13.76 1.59 14.79
CA ASN A 580 14.79 0.55 14.80
C ASN A 580 15.53 0.43 16.15
N LYS A 581 15.09 1.16 17.16
CA LYS A 581 15.71 1.25 18.49
C LYS A 581 17.14 1.80 18.46
N ASN A 582 17.54 2.57 17.45
CA ASN A 582 18.80 3.33 17.46
C ASN A 582 18.53 4.78 17.86
N CYS A 583 19.56 5.51 18.28
CA CYS A 583 19.38 6.93 18.61
C CYS A 583 19.27 7.76 17.33
N HIS A 584 18.31 8.68 17.34
CA HIS A 584 18.24 9.83 16.46
C HIS A 584 18.64 11.06 17.28
N CYS A 585 19.80 11.63 16.96
CA CYS A 585 20.43 12.69 17.71
C CYS A 585 19.91 14.07 17.32
N GLU A 586 19.78 14.93 18.33
CA GLU A 586 19.48 16.35 18.14
C GLU A 586 20.64 17.05 17.43
N SER A 587 20.32 18.18 16.79
CA SER A 587 21.36 19.00 16.18
C SER A 587 22.37 19.48 17.22
N GLY A 588 23.66 19.31 16.93
CA GLY A 588 24.74 19.50 17.88
C GLY A 588 25.35 18.18 18.38
N TRP A 589 24.73 17.03 18.11
CA TRP A 589 25.20 15.71 18.56
C TRP A 589 25.30 14.69 17.41
N ALA A 590 26.23 13.75 17.52
CA ALA A 590 26.52 12.76 16.48
C ALA A 590 25.94 11.37 16.84
N PRO A 591 25.30 10.67 15.88
CA PRO A 591 25.03 9.24 16.04
C PRO A 591 26.34 8.43 16.17
N PRO A 592 26.31 7.21 16.72
CA PRO A 592 25.12 6.40 17.04
C PRO A 592 24.54 6.60 18.45
N PHE A 593 25.26 7.25 19.37
CA PHE A 593 24.85 7.34 20.80
C PHE A 593 24.60 8.77 21.27
N CYS A 594 24.75 9.78 20.41
CA CYS A 594 24.61 11.20 20.75
C CYS A 594 25.56 11.67 21.86
N GLU A 595 26.72 11.02 22.02
CA GLU A 595 27.73 11.34 23.04
C GLU A 595 28.65 12.50 22.62
N PHE A 596 28.96 12.56 21.32
CA PHE A 596 29.93 13.53 20.78
C PHE A 596 29.21 14.61 19.98
N LYS A 597 29.87 15.76 19.85
CA LYS A 597 29.35 16.84 19.00
C LYS A 597 29.23 16.40 17.55
N GLY A 598 28.11 16.73 16.94
CA GLY A 598 27.80 16.42 15.56
C GLY A 598 26.71 17.34 15.04
N TYR A 599 26.11 16.99 13.92
CA TYR A 599 25.09 17.83 13.31
C TYR A 599 23.66 17.33 13.57
N GLY A 600 23.49 16.12 14.13
CA GLY A 600 22.21 15.43 14.31
C GLY A 600 22.01 14.22 13.38
N GLY A 601 20.81 13.62 13.45
CA GLY A 601 20.40 12.49 12.63
C GLY A 601 20.64 11.12 13.28
N SER A 602 20.52 10.05 12.50
CA SER A 602 20.65 8.68 12.97
C SER A 602 21.54 7.84 12.05
N VAL A 603 21.95 6.67 12.51
CA VAL A 603 22.56 5.66 11.63
C VAL A 603 21.56 5.12 10.61
N ASP A 604 20.25 5.20 10.89
CA ASP A 604 19.21 4.68 9.99
C ASP A 604 18.69 5.73 8.99
N SER A 605 18.60 6.99 9.41
CA SER A 605 18.08 8.11 8.58
C SER A 605 19.15 9.05 8.06
N GLY A 606 20.42 8.67 8.23
CA GLY A 606 21.60 9.44 7.86
C GLY A 606 21.99 10.49 8.91
N PRO A 607 23.30 10.74 9.11
CA PRO A 607 23.73 11.91 9.83
C PRO A 607 23.55 13.14 8.95
N THR A 608 23.18 14.26 9.56
CA THR A 608 23.47 15.58 8.96
C THR A 608 24.99 15.70 8.80
N TRP A 609 25.48 15.97 7.59
CA TRP A 609 26.90 16.08 7.24
C TRP A 609 27.20 17.51 6.81
N ASN A 610 28.46 17.93 7.00
CA ASN A 610 29.04 19.07 6.31
C ASN A 610 30.44 18.70 5.82
N GLY A 611 30.69 18.87 4.53
CA GLY A 611 31.95 18.61 3.84
C GLY A 611 33.08 19.59 4.13
N GLU A 612 33.24 20.04 5.36
CA GLU A 612 34.37 20.88 5.76
C GLU A 612 35.05 20.36 7.03
N GLU A 613 36.09 19.54 6.85
CA GLU A 613 37.35 19.67 7.60
C GLU A 613 38.52 19.11 6.75
N PRO A 614 39.33 19.95 6.09
CA PRO A 614 40.72 19.62 5.88
C PRO A 614 41.45 19.86 7.21
N GLN A 615 41.99 18.80 7.82
CA GLN A 615 42.93 18.94 8.92
C GLN A 615 44.07 19.87 8.50
N ARG A 616 44.03 21.13 8.96
CA ARG A 616 45.23 21.95 9.06
C ARG A 616 46.09 21.30 10.13
N SER A 617 47.10 20.57 9.67
CA SER A 617 48.29 20.24 10.42
C SER A 617 48.73 21.47 11.24
N ARG A 618 48.56 21.39 12.56
CA ARG A 618 49.30 22.24 13.50
C ARG A 618 50.76 21.84 13.38
N GLY A 619 51.48 22.51 12.47
CA GLY A 619 52.91 22.67 12.60
C GLY A 619 53.18 23.43 13.90
N VAL A 620 53.64 22.70 14.91
CA VAL A 620 54.27 23.29 16.09
C VAL A 620 55.71 23.61 15.66
N GLU A 621 55.97 24.89 15.37
CA GLU A 621 57.29 25.46 15.57
C GLU A 621 57.34 26.03 16.99
N GLY A 622 58.28 25.51 17.76
CA GLY A 622 58.61 25.82 19.14
C GLY A 622 59.73 24.91 19.60
#